data_AF-A0A3C1V1Q4-F1
#
_entry.id   AF-A0A3C1V1Q4-F1
#
_cell.length_a   1.000
_cell.length_b   1.000
_cell.length_c   1.000
_cell.angle_alpha   90.00
_cell.angle_beta   90.00
_cell.angle_gamma   90.00
#
_symmetry.space_group_name_H-M   'P 1'
#
loop_
_entity.id
_entity.type
_entity.pdbx_description
1 polymer ?
#
loop_
_entity_poly.entity_id
_entity_poly.type
_entity_poly.pdbx_seq_one_letter_code
_entity_poly.pdbx_strand_id
1 'polypeptide(L)'
;MKTIIEDNIDILVVGAGLGGTGAAYEARYWGRDKKIVIAEKANIDRSGAVAQGLYAINCYMGTRWGENNPEDHVRYARMDLMGMVREDLAFDMARHVDSAVHKFEEWGLPLMKDPKRADLPEGDIGKGAYMREGRWQIMIHGESYKPIVAEAAKVNADEGKTFNRIMVTHLLMDDAQDNRVAGAVGFNVRTG
;
A
#
# COMPACT_ATOMS: atom_id res chain seq x y z
N MET A 1 22.87 -17.42 -20.39
CA MET A 1 21.90 -16.95 -19.38
C MET A 1 22.27 -17.57 -18.06
N LYS A 2 22.41 -16.77 -17.00
CA LYS A 2 22.66 -17.29 -15.64
C LYS A 2 21.34 -17.25 -14.89
N THR A 3 20.80 -18.41 -14.53
CA THR A 3 19.65 -18.48 -13.62
C THR A 3 20.08 -18.04 -12.23
N ILE A 4 19.36 -17.08 -11.67
CA ILE A 4 19.53 -16.66 -10.27
C ILE A 4 18.43 -17.35 -9.47
N ILE A 5 18.82 -18.03 -8.40
CA ILE A 5 17.91 -18.68 -7.47
C ILE A 5 18.00 -17.90 -6.16
N GLU A 6 16.86 -17.39 -5.70
CA GLU A 6 16.70 -16.80 -4.38
C GLU A 6 15.87 -17.80 -3.55
N ASP A 7 16.53 -18.46 -2.61
CA ASP A 7 15.96 -19.55 -1.80
C ASP A 7 15.54 -19.06 -0.41
N ASN A 8 14.89 -19.93 0.36
CA ASN A 8 14.52 -19.68 1.76
C ASN A 8 13.74 -18.36 1.97
N ILE A 9 12.92 -17.97 0.98
CA ILE A 9 12.06 -16.80 1.07
C ILE A 9 10.85 -17.15 1.92
N ASP A 10 10.63 -16.43 3.03
CA ASP A 10 9.43 -16.59 3.83
C ASP A 10 8.25 -15.81 3.22
N ILE A 11 8.52 -14.61 2.70
CA ILE A 11 7.49 -13.72 2.10
C ILE A 11 8.02 -13.14 0.79
N LEU A 12 7.34 -13.45 -0.32
CA LEU A 12 7.60 -12.88 -1.63
C LEU A 12 6.50 -11.88 -2.01
N VAL A 13 6.86 -10.61 -2.17
CA VAL A 13 6.00 -9.55 -2.68
C VAL A 13 6.21 -9.41 -4.19
N VAL A 14 5.25 -9.88 -4.98
CA VAL A 14 5.27 -9.75 -6.45
C VAL A 14 4.52 -8.47 -6.86
N GLY A 15 5.26 -7.46 -7.29
CA GLY A 15 4.76 -6.14 -7.66
C GLY A 15 4.69 -5.19 -6.47
N ALA A 16 5.39 -4.05 -6.57
CA ALA A 16 5.57 -3.09 -5.48
C ALA A 16 4.95 -1.72 -5.81
N GLY A 17 3.72 -1.75 -6.33
CA GLY A 17 2.80 -0.60 -6.26
C GLY A 17 2.30 -0.38 -4.83
N LEU A 18 1.26 0.46 -4.63
CA LEU A 18 0.77 0.80 -3.28
C LEU A 18 0.46 -0.41 -2.39
N GLY A 19 -0.26 -1.41 -2.93
CA GLY A 19 -0.59 -2.62 -2.19
C GLY A 19 0.64 -3.44 -1.80
N GLY A 20 1.58 -3.63 -2.74
CA GLY A 20 2.82 -4.36 -2.48
C GLY A 20 3.75 -3.64 -1.50
N THR A 21 3.87 -2.31 -1.58
CA THR A 21 4.65 -1.53 -0.60
C THR A 21 4.04 -1.62 0.79
N GLY A 22 2.71 -1.55 0.92
CA GLY A 22 2.03 -1.75 2.20
C GLY A 22 2.22 -3.16 2.75
N ALA A 23 2.14 -4.17 1.89
CA ALA A 23 2.38 -5.56 2.28
C ALA A 23 3.81 -5.77 2.78
N ALA A 24 4.84 -5.23 2.11
CA ALA A 24 6.22 -5.33 2.56
C ALA A 24 6.46 -4.62 3.90
N TYR A 25 5.88 -3.43 4.08
CA TYR A 25 5.95 -2.68 5.33
C TYR A 25 5.35 -3.49 6.50
N GLU A 26 4.10 -3.93 6.36
CA GLU A 26 3.38 -4.63 7.42
C GLU A 26 3.97 -6.02 7.68
N ALA A 27 4.43 -6.71 6.63
CA ALA A 27 5.08 -8.00 6.74
C ALA A 27 6.33 -7.97 7.63
N ARG A 28 7.10 -6.87 7.64
CA ARG A 28 8.27 -6.77 8.54
C ARG A 28 7.85 -6.72 10.00
N TYR A 29 6.81 -5.96 10.33
CA TYR A 29 6.34 -5.82 11.71
C TYR A 29 5.96 -7.18 12.32
N TRP A 30 5.18 -7.98 11.58
CA TRP A 30 4.71 -9.30 12.05
C TRP A 30 5.72 -10.42 11.80
N GLY A 31 6.40 -10.36 10.66
CA GLY A 31 7.38 -11.35 10.22
C GLY A 31 8.68 -11.29 11.01
N ARG A 32 9.00 -10.18 11.69
CA ARG A 32 10.21 -10.05 12.52
C ARG A 32 11.49 -10.38 11.74
N ASP A 33 12.04 -11.58 11.93
CA ASP A 33 13.29 -12.09 11.33
C ASP A 33 13.06 -12.84 10.00
N LYS A 34 11.80 -12.95 9.55
CA LYS A 34 11.43 -13.58 8.28
C LYS A 34 12.07 -12.87 7.08
N LYS A 35 12.48 -13.66 6.09
CA LYS A 35 13.08 -13.18 4.84
C LYS A 35 12.00 -12.66 3.89
N ILE A 36 12.00 -11.35 3.66
CA ILE A 36 11.08 -10.61 2.82
C ILE A 36 11.79 -10.16 1.54
N VAL A 37 11.28 -10.63 0.41
CA VAL A 37 11.80 -10.30 -0.92
C VAL A 37 10.75 -9.55 -1.72
N ILE A 38 11.14 -8.48 -2.41
CA ILE A 38 10.30 -7.73 -3.34
C ILE A 38 10.78 -7.99 -4.76
N ALA A 39 9.87 -8.38 -5.66
CA ALA A 39 10.12 -8.47 -7.10
C ALA A 39 9.25 -7.44 -7.84
N GLU A 40 9.87 -6.43 -8.44
CA GLU A 40 9.20 -5.35 -9.18
C GLU A 40 9.67 -5.34 -10.63
N LYS A 41 8.74 -5.36 -11.59
CA LYS A 41 9.07 -5.34 -13.02
C LYS A 41 9.67 -4.00 -13.48
N ALA A 42 9.36 -2.92 -12.77
CA ALA A 42 9.86 -1.57 -13.03
C ALA A 42 10.98 -1.18 -12.06
N ASN A 43 11.07 0.11 -11.72
CA ASN A 43 11.81 0.58 -10.55
C ASN A 43 10.77 0.99 -9.49
N ILE A 44 10.87 0.43 -8.29
CA ILE A 44 9.95 0.66 -7.18
C ILE A 44 9.74 2.14 -6.85
N ASP A 45 10.72 3.03 -7.03
CA ASP A 45 10.58 4.44 -6.61
C ASP A 45 9.46 5.17 -7.37
N ARG A 46 9.13 4.71 -8.58
CA ARG A 46 8.13 5.30 -9.47
C ARG A 46 7.29 4.26 -10.23
N SER A 47 7.15 3.03 -9.71
CA SER A 47 6.33 1.98 -10.35
C SER A 47 4.83 2.17 -10.09
N GLY A 48 4.01 1.63 -11.01
CA GLY A 48 2.56 1.53 -10.84
C GLY A 48 1.79 2.84 -11.05
N ALA A 49 0.54 2.84 -10.57
CA ALA A 49 -0.44 3.91 -10.84
C ALA A 49 -0.07 5.28 -10.25
N VAL A 50 0.76 5.31 -9.21
CA VAL A 50 1.14 6.53 -8.48
C VAL A 50 2.49 7.08 -8.96
N ALA A 51 2.95 6.67 -10.14
CA ALA A 51 4.24 7.10 -10.68
C ALA A 51 4.40 8.63 -10.71
N GLN A 52 3.37 9.36 -11.15
CA GLN A 52 3.38 10.82 -11.21
C GLN A 52 3.00 11.50 -9.87
N GLY A 53 2.68 10.71 -8.85
CA GLY A 53 2.00 11.19 -7.66
C GLY A 53 0.49 11.26 -7.83
N LEU A 54 -0.19 11.79 -6.82
CA LEU A 54 -1.62 12.08 -6.80
C LEU A 54 -1.87 13.43 -6.11
N TYR A 55 -2.98 14.08 -6.42
CA TYR A 55 -3.39 15.32 -5.75
C TYR A 55 -4.37 15.09 -4.60
N ALA A 56 -4.90 13.87 -4.46
CA ALA A 56 -5.82 13.46 -3.40
C ALA A 56 -5.58 12.00 -2.97
N ILE A 57 -5.96 11.69 -1.72
CA ILE A 57 -6.19 10.32 -1.25
C ILE A 57 -7.69 10.10 -1.27
N ASN A 58 -8.15 9.12 -2.05
CA ASN A 58 -9.57 8.98 -2.37
C ASN A 58 -10.39 8.23 -1.31
N CYS A 59 -9.75 7.69 -0.27
CA CYS A 59 -10.39 6.93 0.78
C CYS A 59 -9.80 7.33 2.14
N TYR A 60 -10.56 8.10 2.89
CA TYR A 60 -10.26 8.51 4.26
C TYR A 60 -11.59 8.77 4.99
N MET A 61 -11.84 8.02 6.06
CA MET A 61 -13.09 8.11 6.81
C MET A 61 -13.12 9.35 7.69
N GLY A 62 -11.98 9.72 8.29
CA GLY A 62 -11.91 10.82 9.25
C GLY A 62 -12.56 10.47 10.58
N THR A 63 -12.47 9.19 10.96
CA THR A 63 -13.12 8.62 12.16
C THR A 63 -12.71 9.36 13.44
N ARG A 64 -11.43 9.74 13.57
CA ARG A 64 -10.92 10.51 14.73
C ARG A 64 -11.57 11.88 14.91
N TRP A 65 -12.16 12.42 13.84
CA TRP A 65 -12.89 13.69 13.87
C TRP A 65 -14.41 13.49 13.80
N GLY A 66 -14.89 12.23 13.92
CA GLY A 66 -16.31 11.90 13.88
C GLY A 66 -16.99 12.19 12.55
N GLU A 67 -16.24 12.19 11.44
CA GLU A 67 -16.76 12.62 10.13
C GLU A 67 -17.61 11.55 9.43
N ASN A 68 -17.10 10.33 9.34
CA ASN A 68 -17.79 9.21 8.70
C ASN A 68 -17.49 7.90 9.43
N ASN A 69 -18.43 6.96 9.36
CA ASN A 69 -18.23 5.60 9.85
C ASN A 69 -17.92 4.64 8.70
N PRO A 70 -17.14 3.55 8.93
CA PRO A 70 -16.87 2.54 7.92
C PRO A 70 -18.14 1.94 7.28
N GLU A 71 -19.22 1.78 8.03
CA GLU A 71 -20.52 1.30 7.52
C GLU A 71 -21.11 2.21 6.44
N ASP A 72 -20.91 3.53 6.56
CA ASP A 72 -21.38 4.49 5.56
C ASP A 72 -20.60 4.35 4.25
N HIS A 73 -19.31 4.04 4.34
CA HIS A 73 -18.49 3.75 3.16
C HIS A 73 -18.94 2.45 2.47
N VAL A 74 -19.30 1.41 3.23
CA VAL A 74 -19.86 0.17 2.66
C VAL A 74 -21.17 0.42 1.92
N ARG A 75 -22.07 1.23 2.51
CA ARG A 75 -23.32 1.62 1.84
C ARG A 75 -23.05 2.39 0.56
N TYR A 76 -22.11 3.33 0.60
CA TYR A 76 -21.65 4.07 -0.58
C TYR A 76 -21.13 3.12 -1.68
N ALA A 77 -20.18 2.24 -1.34
CA ALA A 77 -19.60 1.29 -2.29
C ALA A 77 -20.65 0.33 -2.87
N ARG A 78 -21.63 -0.11 -2.08
CA ARG A 78 -22.74 -0.93 -2.56
C ARG A 78 -23.58 -0.19 -3.59
N MET A 79 -23.89 1.08 -3.36
CA MET A 79 -24.66 1.88 -4.32
C MET A 79 -23.87 2.11 -5.61
N ASP A 80 -22.58 2.46 -5.49
CA ASP A 80 -21.69 2.72 -6.63
C ASP A 80 -21.49 1.46 -7.50
N LEU A 81 -21.36 0.30 -6.87
CA LEU A 81 -21.17 -0.99 -7.54
C LEU A 81 -22.50 -1.72 -7.81
N MET A 82 -23.62 -0.99 -7.85
CA MET A 82 -24.95 -1.50 -8.25
C MET A 82 -25.42 -2.73 -7.45
N GLY A 83 -25.09 -2.78 -6.16
CA GLY A 83 -25.44 -3.85 -5.24
C GLY A 83 -24.45 -5.02 -5.17
N MET A 84 -23.44 -5.07 -6.04
CA MET A 84 -22.48 -6.18 -6.11
C MET A 84 -21.16 -5.83 -5.43
N VAL A 85 -21.09 -6.05 -4.12
CA VAL A 85 -19.87 -5.79 -3.34
C VAL A 85 -19.67 -6.83 -2.24
N ARG A 86 -18.41 -7.20 -1.97
CA ARG A 86 -18.02 -7.95 -0.78
C ARG A 86 -17.94 -7.00 0.41
N GLU A 87 -19.08 -6.83 1.08
CA GLU A 87 -19.25 -5.85 2.17
C GLU A 87 -18.31 -6.09 3.34
N ASP A 88 -18.01 -7.36 3.63
CA ASP A 88 -17.06 -7.76 4.65
C ASP A 88 -15.65 -7.22 4.34
N LEU A 89 -15.20 -7.34 3.09
CA LEU A 89 -13.90 -6.80 2.65
C LEU A 89 -13.90 -5.27 2.58
N ALA A 90 -15.00 -4.67 2.12
CA ALA A 90 -15.14 -3.21 2.04
C ALA A 90 -15.13 -2.58 3.44
N PHE A 91 -15.81 -3.20 4.41
CA PHE A 91 -15.83 -2.77 5.81
C PHE A 91 -14.45 -2.92 6.44
N ASP A 92 -13.81 -4.09 6.23
CA ASP A 92 -12.49 -4.37 6.80
C ASP A 92 -11.43 -3.39 6.28
N MET A 93 -11.46 -3.04 5.00
CA MET A 93 -10.60 -1.98 4.46
C MET A 93 -10.93 -0.61 5.08
N ALA A 94 -12.21 -0.23 5.13
CA ALA A 94 -12.61 1.10 5.59
C ALA A 94 -12.28 1.37 7.07
N ARG A 95 -12.27 0.34 7.93
CA ARG A 95 -11.87 0.50 9.34
C ARG A 95 -10.36 0.59 9.56
N HIS A 96 -9.52 0.22 8.57
CA HIS A 96 -8.05 0.28 8.66
C HIS A 96 -7.44 1.44 7.88
N VAL A 97 -8.12 1.95 6.84
CA VAL A 97 -7.53 2.89 5.87
C VAL A 97 -7.03 4.19 6.51
N ASP A 98 -7.72 4.71 7.54
CA ASP A 98 -7.31 5.94 8.24
C ASP A 98 -5.90 5.79 8.83
N SER A 99 -5.57 4.63 9.42
CA SER A 99 -4.25 4.36 10.00
C SER A 99 -3.13 4.35 8.95
N ALA A 100 -3.41 3.88 7.73
CA ALA A 100 -2.45 3.95 6.64
C ALA A 100 -2.20 5.40 6.19
N VAL A 101 -3.26 6.22 6.10
CA VAL A 101 -3.15 7.65 5.77
C VAL A 101 -2.31 8.40 6.81
N HIS A 102 -2.53 8.09 8.07
CA HIS A 102 -1.76 8.63 9.19
C HIS A 102 -0.28 8.27 9.12
N LYS A 103 0.04 7.03 8.75
CA LYS A 103 1.42 6.63 8.47
C LYS A 103 2.04 7.37 7.30
N PHE A 104 1.28 7.67 6.25
CA PHE A 104 1.81 8.46 5.14
C PHE A 104 2.22 9.88 5.59
N GLU A 105 1.44 10.53 6.45
CA GLU A 105 1.81 11.84 7.03
C GLU A 105 3.07 11.72 7.90
N GLU A 106 3.16 10.69 8.74
CA GLU A 106 4.35 10.40 9.57
C GLU A 106 5.62 10.19 8.72
N TRP A 107 5.48 9.56 7.55
CA TRP A 107 6.60 9.37 6.60
C TRP A 107 6.89 10.62 5.74
N GLY A 108 6.17 11.72 5.97
CA GLY A 108 6.44 13.01 5.33
C GLY A 108 5.56 13.33 4.12
N LEU A 109 4.46 12.61 3.89
CA LEU A 109 3.49 13.01 2.86
C LEU A 109 2.74 14.28 3.32
N PRO A 110 2.81 15.41 2.60
CA PRO A 110 2.12 16.61 3.03
C PRO A 110 0.61 16.49 2.76
N LEU A 111 -0.15 16.23 3.83
CA LEU A 111 -1.62 16.25 3.81
C LEU A 111 -2.10 17.69 4.00
N MET A 112 -2.97 18.18 3.13
CA MET A 112 -3.49 19.54 3.23
C MET A 112 -4.43 19.65 4.43
N LYS A 113 -4.30 20.71 5.24
CA LYS A 113 -5.15 20.97 6.41
C LYS A 113 -6.30 21.92 6.03
N ASP A 114 -7.47 21.71 6.61
CA ASP A 114 -8.62 22.60 6.46
C ASP A 114 -8.43 23.84 7.37
N PRO A 115 -8.27 25.06 6.80
CA PRO A 115 -8.09 26.28 7.60
C PRO A 115 -9.25 26.56 8.55
N LYS A 116 -10.48 26.12 8.22
CA LYS A 116 -11.66 26.33 9.07
C LYS A 116 -11.70 25.39 10.27
N ARG A 117 -10.83 24.37 10.27
CA ARG A 117 -10.77 23.32 11.28
C ARG A 117 -9.37 23.20 11.89
N ALA A 118 -8.59 24.28 11.82
CA ALA A 118 -7.22 24.34 12.33
C ALA A 118 -7.14 24.16 13.87
N ASP A 119 -8.20 24.54 14.58
CA ASP A 119 -8.26 24.49 16.05
C ASP A 119 -8.68 23.12 16.60
N LEU A 120 -8.97 22.14 15.73
CA LEU A 120 -9.32 20.80 16.21
C LEU A 120 -8.12 20.14 16.91
N PRO A 121 -8.38 19.42 18.03
CA PRO A 121 -7.34 18.86 18.88
C PRO A 121 -6.41 17.91 18.13
N GLU A 122 -5.18 17.88 18.64
CA GLU A 122 -3.95 17.51 17.92
C GLU A 122 -3.82 16.03 17.54
N GLY A 123 -4.61 15.12 18.13
CA GLY A 123 -4.42 13.67 17.92
C GLY A 123 -2.94 13.27 17.98
N ASP A 124 -2.56 12.21 17.25
CA ASP A 124 -1.17 11.74 17.16
C ASP A 124 -0.37 12.40 16.00
N ILE A 125 -0.96 13.36 15.27
CA ILE A 125 -0.37 13.93 14.05
C ILE A 125 -0.98 15.30 13.78
N GLY A 126 -0.11 16.32 13.62
CA GLY A 126 -0.34 17.72 13.23
C GLY A 126 -1.74 18.32 13.39
N LYS A 127 -1.85 19.45 14.10
CA LYS A 127 -3.09 20.22 14.35
C LYS A 127 -4.00 20.39 13.11
N GLY A 128 -5.30 20.26 13.35
CA GLY A 128 -6.36 20.50 12.37
C GLY A 128 -6.75 19.29 11.52
N ALA A 129 -8.02 19.24 11.11
CA ALA A 129 -8.53 18.20 10.22
C ALA A 129 -7.99 18.37 8.78
N TYR A 130 -7.95 17.28 8.02
CA TYR A 130 -7.52 17.33 6.63
C TYR A 130 -8.56 18.01 5.73
N MET A 131 -8.07 18.72 4.72
CA MET A 131 -8.89 19.38 3.70
C MET A 131 -9.56 18.32 2.82
N ARG A 132 -10.89 18.32 2.84
CA ARG A 132 -11.72 17.43 2.02
C ARG A 132 -11.80 17.93 0.58
N GLU A 133 -11.72 17.01 -0.38
CA GLU A 133 -12.17 17.27 -1.76
C GLU A 133 -13.66 16.98 -1.89
N GLY A 134 -14.05 15.77 -1.51
CA GLY A 134 -15.42 15.30 -1.35
C GLY A 134 -15.61 14.61 -0.02
N ARG A 135 -16.67 13.81 0.12
CA ARG A 135 -16.99 13.13 1.39
C ARG A 135 -15.89 12.15 1.84
N TRP A 136 -15.29 11.43 0.90
CA TRP A 136 -14.36 10.32 1.18
C TRP A 136 -12.90 10.66 0.92
N GLN A 137 -12.65 11.77 0.23
CA GLN A 137 -11.35 12.15 -0.31
C GLN A 137 -10.72 13.28 0.52
N ILE A 138 -9.40 13.27 0.65
CA ILE A 138 -8.61 14.36 1.24
C ILE A 138 -7.53 14.83 0.26
N MET A 139 -7.23 16.11 0.29
CA MET A 139 -6.28 16.76 -0.62
C MET A 139 -4.84 16.64 -0.09
N ILE A 140 -3.89 16.41 -1.01
CA ILE A 140 -2.46 16.20 -0.68
C ILE A 140 -1.55 16.94 -1.66
N HIS A 141 -0.33 17.26 -1.22
CA HIS A 141 0.78 17.58 -2.13
C HIS A 141 1.55 16.30 -2.46
N GLY A 142 0.94 15.44 -3.29
CA GLY A 142 1.37 14.04 -3.44
C GLY A 142 2.29 13.73 -4.61
N GLU A 143 3.03 14.70 -5.15
CA GLU A 143 4.02 14.45 -6.24
C GLU A 143 5.01 13.34 -5.85
N SER A 144 5.46 13.34 -4.59
CA SER A 144 6.40 12.36 -4.05
C SER A 144 5.72 11.20 -3.30
N TYR A 145 4.42 10.98 -3.51
CA TYR A 145 3.69 9.92 -2.79
C TYR A 145 4.27 8.52 -3.04
N LYS A 146 4.57 8.16 -4.29
CA LYS A 146 5.18 6.85 -4.60
C LYS A 146 6.59 6.69 -4.01
N PRO A 147 7.52 7.66 -4.14
CA PRO A 147 8.81 7.60 -3.46
C PRO A 147 8.70 7.38 -1.94
N ILE A 148 7.79 8.08 -1.25
CA ILE A 148 7.61 7.96 0.21
C ILE A 148 7.24 6.53 0.62
N VAL A 149 6.21 5.95 -0.02
CA VAL A 149 5.80 4.57 0.30
C VAL A 149 6.80 3.52 -0.19
N ALA A 150 7.54 3.82 -1.26
CA ALA A 150 8.61 2.94 -1.74
C ALA A 150 9.77 2.89 -0.74
N GLU A 151 10.13 4.02 -0.13
CA GLU A 151 11.18 4.08 0.89
C GLU A 151 10.79 3.26 2.13
N ALA A 152 9.56 3.43 2.62
CA ALA A 152 9.03 2.63 3.71
C ALA A 152 9.11 1.12 3.41
N ALA A 153 8.78 0.70 2.18
CA ALA A 153 8.87 -0.70 1.78
C ALA A 153 10.31 -1.22 1.68
N LYS A 154 11.24 -0.44 1.10
CA LYS A 154 12.65 -0.82 0.94
C LYS A 154 13.35 -1.04 2.28
N VAL A 155 13.09 -0.18 3.27
CA VAL A 155 13.66 -0.30 4.62
C VAL A 155 13.12 -1.52 5.36
N ASN A 156 11.91 -1.98 5.02
CA ASN A 156 11.27 -3.13 5.67
C ASN A 156 11.50 -4.47 4.94
N ALA A 157 11.87 -4.45 3.66
CA ALA A 157 12.44 -5.62 2.99
C ALA A 157 13.84 -5.95 3.53
N ASP A 158 14.31 -7.18 3.32
CA ASP A 158 15.69 -7.53 3.68
C ASP A 158 16.71 -6.76 2.82
N GLU A 159 17.90 -6.51 3.39
CA GLU A 159 18.94 -5.72 2.73
C GLU A 159 19.30 -6.31 1.36
N GLY A 160 19.23 -5.49 0.32
CA GLY A 160 19.48 -5.91 -1.06
C GLY A 160 18.42 -6.85 -1.66
N LYS A 161 17.29 -7.09 -0.99
CA LYS A 161 16.20 -7.99 -1.43
C LYS A 161 15.03 -7.27 -2.09
N THR A 162 15.24 -6.04 -2.54
CA THR A 162 14.34 -5.36 -3.48
C THR A 162 14.89 -5.50 -4.90
N PHE A 163 14.35 -6.45 -5.65
CA PHE A 163 14.75 -6.74 -7.02
C PHE A 163 13.89 -5.98 -8.02
N ASN A 164 14.46 -4.91 -8.56
CA ASN A 164 13.89 -4.18 -9.68
C ASN A 164 14.14 -4.91 -11.00
N ARG A 165 13.30 -4.61 -12.01
CA ARG A 165 13.35 -5.18 -13.36
C ARG A 165 13.08 -6.68 -13.44
N ILE A 166 12.43 -7.28 -12.45
CA ILE A 166 12.04 -8.70 -12.47
C ILE A 166 10.57 -8.81 -12.86
N MET A 167 10.30 -9.31 -14.07
CA MET A 167 8.95 -9.63 -14.51
C MET A 167 8.63 -11.07 -14.12
N VAL A 168 7.89 -11.24 -13.02
CA VAL A 168 7.33 -12.54 -12.63
C VAL A 168 6.27 -12.94 -13.65
N THR A 169 6.34 -14.18 -14.13
CA THR A 169 5.42 -14.71 -15.16
C THR A 169 4.57 -15.85 -14.66
N HIS A 170 5.08 -16.69 -13.76
CA HIS A 170 4.36 -17.85 -13.24
C HIS A 170 4.60 -18.00 -11.74
N LEU A 171 3.57 -18.50 -11.04
CA LEU A 171 3.71 -19.06 -9.70
C LEU A 171 4.17 -20.50 -9.80
N LEU A 172 4.92 -20.95 -8.80
CA LEU A 172 5.35 -22.32 -8.63
C LEU A 172 4.47 -22.95 -7.54
N MET A 173 3.97 -24.16 -7.79
CA MET A 173 3.13 -24.91 -6.87
C MET A 173 3.97 -25.92 -6.08
N ASP A 174 3.51 -26.29 -4.90
CA ASP A 174 4.13 -27.31 -4.06
C ASP A 174 3.83 -28.71 -4.63
N ASP A 175 4.89 -29.51 -4.88
CA ASP A 175 4.76 -30.88 -5.39
C ASP A 175 4.22 -31.86 -4.33
N ALA A 176 4.36 -31.54 -3.04
CA ALA A 176 3.94 -32.39 -1.93
C ALA A 176 2.53 -32.06 -1.41
N GLN A 177 2.00 -30.87 -1.72
CA GLN A 177 0.69 -30.43 -1.23
C GLN A 177 -0.11 -29.69 -2.32
N ASP A 178 -1.21 -30.32 -2.76
CA ASP A 178 -2.12 -29.74 -3.74
C ASP A 178 -2.65 -28.37 -3.29
N ASN A 179 -2.82 -27.47 -4.27
CA ASN A 179 -3.34 -26.11 -4.10
C ASN A 179 -2.53 -25.23 -3.10
N ARG A 180 -1.22 -25.45 -3.01
CA ARG A 180 -0.29 -24.62 -2.22
C ARG A 180 0.76 -23.97 -3.11
N VAL A 181 0.96 -22.65 -2.95
CA VAL A 181 2.05 -21.93 -3.63
C VAL A 181 3.39 -22.19 -2.93
N ALA A 182 4.45 -22.39 -3.70
CA ALA A 182 5.81 -22.63 -3.24
C ALA A 182 6.83 -21.57 -3.70
N GLY A 183 6.47 -20.74 -4.69
CA GLY A 183 7.34 -19.68 -5.18
C GLY A 183 6.85 -19.03 -6.46
N ALA A 184 7.77 -18.41 -7.19
CA ALA A 184 7.50 -17.81 -8.49
C ALA A 184 8.74 -17.82 -9.39
N VAL A 185 8.52 -17.74 -10.70
CA VAL A 185 9.58 -17.60 -11.70
C VAL A 185 9.30 -16.37 -12.58
N GLY A 186 10.39 -15.74 -13.01
CA GLY A 186 10.36 -14.56 -13.86
C GLY A 186 11.70 -14.38 -14.57
N PHE A 187 11.83 -13.26 -15.26
CA PHE A 187 13.08 -12.89 -15.93
C PHE A 187 13.39 -11.42 -15.73
N ASN A 188 14.66 -11.06 -15.87
CA ASN A 188 15.07 -9.67 -15.81
C ASN A 188 14.78 -8.99 -17.16
N VAL A 189 13.94 -7.97 -17.16
CA VAL A 189 13.51 -7.31 -18.41
C VAL A 189 14.62 -6.53 -19.12
N ARG A 190 15.80 -6.39 -18.52
CA ARG A 190 16.98 -5.74 -19.13
C ARG A 190 18.01 -6.73 -19.68
N THR A 191 18.16 -7.89 -19.07
CA THR A 191 19.24 -8.84 -19.40
C THR A 191 18.74 -10.14 -20.01
N GLY A 192 17.43 -10.39 -20.00
CA GLY A 192 16.89 -11.74 -20.04
C GLY A 192 17.28 -12.53 -18.80
#